data_AF-A0A5A7MVL3-F1
#
_entry.id   AF-A0A5A7MVL3-F1
#
_cell.length_a   1.000
_cell.length_b   1.000
_cell.length_c   1.000
_cell.angle_alpha   90.00
_cell.angle_beta   90.00
_cell.angle_gamma   90.00
#
_symmetry.space_group_name_H-M   'P 1'
#
loop_
_entity.id
_entity.type
_entity.pdbx_description
1 polymer ?
#
loop_
_entity_poly.entity_id
_entity_poly.type
_entity_poly.pdbx_seq_one_letter_code
_entity_poly.pdbx_strand_id
1 'polypeptide(L)'
;MGRDIELPDMLSGASSAFVESLYDRYTADPQSVDESWRGYFDRLEKGASEAAQKPSWARSDWPNYGADDLTMALNPGAATADKPAKAKAAAPAADIDVRSATLDSIRALMMIRAYRVRGHLLAKLDPLGLEDRPRHAELEPQTYGFGEEDMDRPIFIDHVLGLEMATVREIIEIVERTYCHHVGVEFMHINEPEEKAWIQNRIEGRDKEIQFSRLGKRAILRKLIEAENFEKFLGKKYTGTKRFGLDGAEAMVPALKG
;
A
#
# COMPACT_ATOMS: atom_id res chain seq x y z
N MET A 1 -15.54 -73.40 21.55
CA MET A 1 -15.62 -73.06 20.12
C MET A 1 -15.71 -71.54 20.04
N GLY A 2 -14.57 -70.87 20.29
CA GLY A 2 -14.47 -69.40 20.29
C GLY A 2 -14.20 -68.94 18.86
N ARG A 3 -15.02 -68.02 18.36
CA ARG A 3 -14.79 -67.40 17.06
C ARG A 3 -13.60 -66.45 17.20
N ASP A 4 -12.49 -66.77 16.55
CA ASP A 4 -11.45 -65.79 16.27
C ASP A 4 -12.04 -64.75 15.32
N ILE A 5 -12.34 -63.56 15.84
CA ILE A 5 -12.84 -62.44 15.05
C ILE A 5 -11.61 -61.80 14.40
N GLU A 6 -11.54 -61.88 13.07
CA GLU A 6 -10.49 -61.24 12.29
C GLU A 6 -10.62 -59.70 12.41
N LEU A 7 -9.55 -59.05 12.90
CA LEU A 7 -9.46 -57.59 13.07
C LEU A 7 -9.90 -56.71 11.87
N PRO A 8 -9.77 -57.12 10.59
CA PRO A 8 -10.15 -56.28 9.45
C PRO A 8 -11.65 -55.97 9.38
N ASP A 9 -12.50 -56.89 9.80
CA ASP A 9 -13.97 -56.75 9.64
C ASP A 9 -14.57 -55.76 10.65
N MET A 10 -13.95 -55.65 11.84
CA MET A 10 -14.36 -54.72 12.90
C MET A 10 -14.07 -53.25 12.54
N LEU A 11 -12.97 -52.99 11.84
CA LEU A 11 -12.54 -51.64 11.44
C LEU A 11 -13.11 -51.22 10.08
N SER A 12 -13.50 -52.19 9.25
CA SER A 12 -14.06 -51.96 7.91
C SER A 12 -15.40 -51.19 7.91
N GLY A 13 -16.17 -51.25 9.00
CA GLY A 13 -17.51 -50.67 9.08
C GLY A 13 -17.69 -49.52 10.09
N ALA A 14 -16.67 -49.20 10.89
CA ALA A 14 -16.77 -48.24 11.97
C ALA A 14 -16.34 -46.82 11.53
N SER A 15 -17.16 -45.81 11.83
CA SER A 15 -16.77 -44.40 11.66
C SER A 15 -15.65 -44.04 12.64
N SER A 16 -14.67 -43.24 12.19
CA SER A 16 -13.54 -42.79 13.02
C SER A 16 -13.99 -42.17 14.34
N ALA A 17 -15.08 -41.39 14.32
CA ALA A 17 -15.64 -40.75 15.50
C ALA A 17 -16.22 -41.76 16.53
N PHE A 18 -16.69 -42.91 16.05
CA PHE A 18 -17.19 -43.97 16.93
C PHE A 18 -16.04 -44.69 17.64
N VAL A 19 -14.97 -45.01 16.89
CA VAL A 19 -13.76 -45.63 17.44
C VAL A 19 -13.09 -44.72 18.47
N GLU A 20 -13.04 -43.42 18.21
CA GLU A 20 -12.52 -42.41 19.14
C GLU A 20 -13.36 -42.36 20.44
N SER A 21 -14.69 -42.31 20.32
CA SER A 21 -15.58 -42.34 21.49
C SER A 21 -15.53 -43.64 22.31
N LEU A 22 -15.14 -44.75 21.69
CA LEU A 22 -14.93 -46.04 22.35
C LEU A 22 -13.57 -46.07 23.07
N TYR A 23 -12.55 -45.46 22.47
CA TYR A 23 -11.24 -45.32 23.09
C TYR A 23 -11.29 -44.39 24.31
N ASP A 24 -11.99 -43.27 24.24
CA ASP A 24 -12.18 -42.36 25.39
C ASP A 24 -12.82 -43.09 26.57
N ARG A 25 -13.82 -43.93 26.30
CA ARG A 25 -14.46 -44.77 27.34
C ARG A 25 -13.51 -45.82 27.90
N TYR A 26 -12.71 -46.47 27.05
CA TYR A 26 -11.68 -47.42 27.48
C TYR A 26 -10.63 -46.77 28.40
N THR A 27 -10.17 -45.56 28.08
CA THR A 27 -9.18 -44.85 28.91
C THR A 27 -9.74 -44.42 30.27
N ALA A 28 -11.05 -44.12 30.35
CA ALA A 28 -11.71 -43.78 31.61
C ALA A 28 -11.98 -45.01 32.48
N ASP A 29 -12.44 -46.12 31.88
CA ASP A 29 -12.59 -47.41 32.54
C ASP A 29 -12.43 -48.54 31.52
N PRO A 30 -11.36 -49.36 31.61
CA PRO A 30 -11.16 -50.48 30.69
C PRO A 30 -12.35 -51.44 30.69
N GLN A 31 -13.06 -51.62 31.83
CA GLN A 31 -14.22 -52.49 31.95
C GLN A 31 -15.45 -52.04 31.18
N SER A 32 -15.51 -50.78 30.74
CA SER A 32 -16.65 -50.19 30.04
C SER A 32 -16.82 -50.60 28.57
N VAL A 33 -15.83 -51.31 28.00
CA VAL A 33 -15.84 -51.70 26.58
C VAL A 33 -15.80 -53.22 26.43
N ASP A 34 -16.45 -53.73 25.38
CA ASP A 34 -16.48 -55.16 25.05
C ASP A 34 -15.08 -55.78 24.95
N GLU A 35 -15.01 -57.08 25.23
CA GLU A 35 -13.76 -57.85 25.31
C GLU A 35 -12.91 -57.79 24.02
N SER A 36 -13.55 -57.76 22.86
CA SER A 36 -12.89 -57.63 21.55
C SER A 36 -12.14 -56.30 21.38
N TRP A 37 -12.76 -55.19 21.81
CA TRP A 37 -12.18 -53.85 21.75
C TRP A 37 -11.14 -53.62 22.82
N ARG A 38 -11.35 -54.15 24.03
CA ARG A 38 -10.35 -54.14 25.10
C ARG A 38 -9.07 -54.84 24.68
N GLY A 39 -9.18 -56.03 24.09
CA GLY A 39 -8.02 -56.76 23.58
C GLY A 39 -7.34 -56.08 22.38
N TYR A 40 -8.06 -55.23 21.64
CA TYR A 40 -7.48 -54.38 20.60
C TYR A 40 -6.70 -53.21 21.21
N PHE A 41 -7.29 -52.45 22.14
CA PHE A 41 -6.64 -51.29 22.76
C PHE A 41 -5.46 -51.69 23.66
N ASP A 42 -5.54 -52.80 24.40
CA ASP A 42 -4.40 -53.37 25.15
C ASP A 42 -3.21 -53.68 24.23
N ARG A 43 -3.47 -54.23 23.03
CA ARG A 43 -2.42 -54.50 22.04
C ARG A 43 -1.88 -53.22 21.42
N LEU A 44 -2.74 -52.22 21.24
CA LEU A 44 -2.34 -50.91 20.72
C LEU A 44 -1.43 -50.17 21.71
N GLU A 45 -1.76 -50.14 23.00
CA GLU A 45 -0.91 -49.52 24.03
C GLU A 45 0.40 -50.28 24.22
N LYS A 46 0.37 -51.62 24.22
CA LYS A 46 1.59 -52.44 24.29
C LYS A 46 2.48 -52.21 23.07
N GLY A 47 1.91 -52.21 21.86
CA GLY A 47 2.65 -51.92 20.63
C GLY A 47 3.20 -50.49 20.56
N ALA A 48 2.45 -49.50 21.07
CA ALA A 48 2.93 -48.12 21.21
C ALA A 48 4.08 -48.02 22.22
N SER A 49 4.05 -48.80 23.31
CA SER A 49 5.13 -48.83 24.31
C SER A 49 6.39 -49.56 23.82
N GLU A 50 6.25 -50.60 22.98
CA GLU A 50 7.39 -51.28 22.34
C GLU A 50 7.99 -50.43 21.19
N ALA A 51 7.16 -49.71 20.44
CA ALA A 51 7.61 -48.75 19.43
C ALA A 51 8.22 -47.46 20.03
N ALA A 52 7.98 -47.19 21.32
CA ALA A 52 8.55 -46.06 22.04
C ALA A 52 10.01 -46.28 22.51
N GLN A 53 10.62 -47.45 22.27
CA GLN A 53 12.06 -47.63 22.47
C GLN A 53 12.88 -47.01 21.33
N LYS A 54 12.82 -45.66 21.27
CA LYS A 54 13.50 -44.77 20.34
C LYS A 54 13.20 -45.08 18.86
N PRO A 55 13.00 -44.04 18.04
CA PRO A 55 12.82 -44.25 16.62
C PRO A 55 14.05 -44.95 16.01
N SER A 56 13.83 -45.79 15.01
CA SER A 56 14.88 -46.57 14.33
C SER A 56 15.99 -45.70 13.73
N TRP A 57 15.71 -44.43 13.42
CA TRP A 57 16.68 -43.43 12.97
C TRP A 57 17.65 -42.93 14.07
N ALA A 58 17.41 -43.26 15.35
CA ALA A 58 18.25 -42.86 16.48
C ALA A 58 19.28 -43.93 16.91
N ARG A 59 19.43 -45.01 16.14
CA ARG A 59 20.43 -46.07 16.39
C ARG A 59 21.82 -45.62 15.94
N SER A 60 22.82 -45.77 16.81
CA SER A 60 24.22 -45.37 16.56
C SER A 60 25.06 -46.46 15.86
N ASP A 61 24.50 -47.65 15.69
CA ASP A 61 25.14 -48.87 15.20
C ASP A 61 24.59 -49.33 13.84
N TRP A 62 23.89 -48.44 13.12
CA TRP A 62 23.38 -48.75 11.79
C TRP A 62 24.54 -49.05 10.82
N PRO A 63 24.50 -50.16 10.04
CA PRO A 63 25.62 -50.53 9.18
C PRO A 63 25.90 -49.44 8.14
N ASN A 64 27.09 -48.86 8.20
CA ASN A 64 27.56 -47.89 7.21
C ASN A 64 28.07 -48.68 6.00
N TYR A 65 27.15 -49.11 5.12
CA TYR A 65 27.52 -49.65 3.82
C TYR A 65 28.23 -48.52 3.06
N GLY A 66 29.49 -48.76 2.68
CA GLY A 66 30.41 -47.77 2.11
C GLY A 66 29.71 -46.71 1.26
N ALA A 67 29.88 -45.45 1.68
CA ALA A 67 29.21 -44.31 1.08
C ALA A 67 29.82 -44.01 -0.30
N ASP A 68 29.22 -44.56 -1.35
CA ASP A 68 29.40 -44.05 -2.70
C ASP A 68 28.72 -42.67 -2.84
N ASP A 69 29.25 -41.82 -3.70
CA ASP A 69 28.90 -40.39 -3.81
C ASP A 69 27.38 -40.15 -4.01
N LEU A 70 26.71 -41.11 -4.66
CA LEU A 70 25.27 -41.06 -4.93
C LEU A 70 24.41 -41.34 -3.69
N THR A 71 24.90 -42.10 -2.71
CA THR A 71 24.14 -42.40 -1.47
C THR A 71 24.33 -41.31 -0.40
N MET A 72 25.45 -40.56 -0.43
CA MET A 72 25.63 -39.39 0.43
C MET A 72 24.72 -38.22 0.07
N ALA A 73 24.44 -37.99 -1.23
CA ALA A 73 23.60 -36.90 -1.70
C ALA A 73 22.13 -37.00 -1.23
N LEU A 74 21.68 -38.19 -0.83
CA LEU A 74 20.33 -38.45 -0.34
C LEU A 74 20.22 -38.38 1.19
N ASN A 75 21.33 -38.15 1.90
CA ASN A 75 21.32 -37.99 3.34
C ASN A 75 20.98 -36.53 3.71
N PRO A 76 19.82 -36.25 4.33
CA PRO A 76 19.37 -34.88 4.62
C PRO A 76 20.27 -34.10 5.60
N GLY A 77 21.29 -34.74 6.18
CA GLY A 77 22.32 -34.10 7.00
C GLY A 77 23.71 -33.94 6.36
N ALA A 78 23.92 -34.43 5.13
CA ALA A 78 25.22 -34.40 4.44
C ALA A 78 25.34 -33.22 3.46
N ALA A 79 24.77 -32.07 3.81
CA ALA A 79 25.19 -30.81 3.19
C ALA A 79 26.63 -30.54 3.65
N THR A 80 27.58 -30.69 2.73
CA THR A 80 28.95 -30.27 2.89
C THR A 80 29.00 -28.84 3.42
N ALA A 81 29.83 -28.65 4.44
CA ALA A 81 30.02 -27.40 5.13
C ALA A 81 30.74 -26.35 4.27
N ASP A 82 30.08 -25.84 3.25
CA ASP A 82 30.20 -24.41 2.96
C ASP A 82 29.31 -23.72 3.99
N LYS A 83 29.91 -23.26 5.09
CA LYS A 83 29.22 -22.35 5.99
C LYS A 83 28.85 -21.11 5.17
N PRO A 84 27.57 -20.83 4.83
CA PRO A 84 27.24 -19.46 4.56
C PRO A 84 27.59 -18.74 5.86
N ALA A 85 28.31 -17.61 5.75
CA ALA A 85 28.49 -16.73 6.90
C ALA A 85 27.14 -16.64 7.60
N LYS A 86 27.09 -16.97 8.90
CA LYS A 86 25.88 -16.79 9.71
C LYS A 86 25.45 -15.35 9.48
N ALA A 87 24.48 -15.15 8.59
CA ALA A 87 23.74 -13.92 8.53
C ALA A 87 23.18 -13.82 9.94
N LYS A 88 23.71 -12.88 10.72
CA LYS A 88 23.10 -12.47 11.97
C LYS A 88 21.63 -12.33 11.62
N ALA A 89 20.76 -13.15 12.23
CA ALA A 89 19.34 -12.88 12.20
C ALA A 89 19.21 -11.41 12.58
N ALA A 90 18.80 -10.58 11.63
CA ALA A 90 18.58 -9.18 11.89
C ALA A 90 17.56 -9.15 13.03
N ALA A 91 17.92 -8.46 14.11
CA ALA A 91 17.04 -8.21 15.23
C ALA A 91 15.69 -7.65 14.71
N PRO A 92 14.59 -7.70 15.50
CA PRO A 92 13.29 -7.11 15.16
C PRO A 92 13.29 -5.61 14.80
N ALA A 93 14.46 -4.96 14.79
CA ALA A 93 14.66 -3.61 14.24
C ALA A 93 14.28 -3.50 12.76
N ALA A 94 14.48 -4.54 11.93
CA ALA A 94 14.10 -4.50 10.51
C ALA A 94 12.57 -4.43 10.31
N ASP A 95 11.80 -5.09 11.19
CA ASP A 95 10.33 -5.05 11.16
C ASP A 95 9.79 -3.67 11.57
N ILE A 96 10.45 -2.99 12.52
CA ILE A 96 10.05 -1.65 12.97
C ILE A 96 10.35 -0.60 11.89
N ASP A 97 11.51 -0.71 11.23
CA ASP A 97 11.93 0.20 10.18
C ASP A 97 11.00 0.13 8.96
N VAL A 98 10.70 -1.08 8.47
CA VAL A 98 9.76 -1.31 7.36
C VAL A 98 8.36 -0.80 7.69
N ARG A 99 7.88 -1.01 8.93
CA ARG A 99 6.58 -0.48 9.37
C ARG A 99 6.57 1.04 9.38
N SER A 100 7.62 1.68 9.88
CA SER A 100 7.72 3.14 9.92
C SER A 100 7.74 3.76 8.52
N ALA A 101 8.54 3.18 7.60
CA ALA A 101 8.58 3.60 6.20
C ALA A 101 7.21 3.46 5.52
N THR A 102 6.50 2.35 5.79
CA THR A 102 5.15 2.10 5.25
C THR A 102 4.14 3.13 5.77
N LEU A 103 4.18 3.44 7.07
CA LEU A 103 3.31 4.46 7.67
C LEU A 103 3.58 5.85 7.07
N ASP A 104 4.85 6.19 6.86
CA ASP A 104 5.24 7.46 6.25
C ASP A 104 4.74 7.57 4.80
N SER A 105 4.84 6.49 4.01
CA SER A 105 4.23 6.42 2.67
C SER A 105 2.71 6.64 2.71
N ILE A 106 1.99 5.95 3.60
CA ILE A 106 0.53 6.10 3.75
C ILE A 106 0.17 7.54 4.12
N ARG A 107 0.89 8.13 5.08
CA ARG A 107 0.69 9.52 5.52
C ARG A 107 0.94 10.53 4.40
N ALA A 108 2.02 10.34 3.64
CA ALA A 108 2.33 11.16 2.48
C ALA A 108 1.22 11.08 1.41
N LEU A 109 0.74 9.88 1.10
CA LEU A 109 -0.35 9.67 0.15
C LEU A 109 -1.68 10.27 0.63
N MET A 110 -1.98 10.18 1.93
CA MET A 110 -3.15 10.82 2.53
C MET A 110 -3.08 12.35 2.45
N MET A 111 -1.89 12.93 2.68
CA MET A 111 -1.64 14.36 2.52
C MET A 111 -1.85 14.78 1.05
N ILE A 112 -1.23 14.09 0.10
CA ILE A 112 -1.41 14.37 -1.35
C ILE A 112 -2.90 14.31 -1.73
N ARG A 113 -3.63 13.32 -1.22
CA ARG A 113 -5.08 13.21 -1.44
C ARG A 113 -5.84 14.39 -0.87
N ALA A 114 -5.48 14.91 0.30
CA ALA A 114 -6.13 16.08 0.88
C ALA A 114 -5.94 17.32 0.00
N TYR A 115 -4.75 17.55 -0.55
CA TYR A 115 -4.52 18.63 -1.52
C TYR A 115 -5.34 18.47 -2.79
N ARG A 116 -5.47 17.25 -3.34
CA ARG A 116 -6.33 16.98 -4.52
C ARG A 116 -7.80 17.33 -4.27
N VAL A 117 -8.29 17.10 -3.04
CA VAL A 117 -9.70 17.32 -2.70
C VAL A 117 -9.95 18.76 -2.29
N ARG A 118 -9.05 19.40 -1.53
CA ARG A 118 -9.30 20.68 -0.84
C ARG A 118 -8.30 21.78 -1.16
N GLY A 119 -7.24 21.51 -1.91
CA GLY A 119 -6.21 22.51 -2.22
C GLY A 119 -6.77 23.75 -2.92
N HIS A 120 -7.84 23.59 -3.71
CA HIS A 120 -8.56 24.68 -4.36
C HIS A 120 -9.10 25.74 -3.37
N LEU A 121 -9.36 25.38 -2.11
CA LEU A 121 -9.79 26.32 -1.08
C LEU A 121 -8.69 27.34 -0.73
N LEU A 122 -7.42 26.93 -0.81
CA LEU A 122 -6.26 27.81 -0.60
C LEU A 122 -5.74 28.46 -1.88
N ALA A 123 -6.36 28.21 -3.04
CA ALA A 123 -5.95 28.81 -4.30
C ALA A 123 -6.10 30.34 -4.28
N LYS A 124 -5.10 31.04 -4.81
CA LYS A 124 -5.03 32.50 -4.94
C LYS A 124 -5.84 32.96 -6.15
N LEU A 125 -7.17 32.87 -6.02
CA LEU A 125 -8.14 33.19 -7.07
C LEU A 125 -8.59 34.64 -7.06
N ASP A 126 -8.56 35.30 -5.90
CA ASP A 126 -8.96 36.69 -5.75
C ASP A 126 -7.81 37.64 -6.16
N PRO A 127 -7.92 38.37 -7.29
CA PRO A 127 -6.88 39.29 -7.72
C PRO A 127 -6.77 40.55 -6.84
N LEU A 128 -7.79 40.85 -6.05
CA LEU A 128 -7.83 42.01 -5.14
C LEU A 128 -7.36 41.67 -3.73
N GLY A 129 -7.32 40.38 -3.37
CA GLY A 129 -6.89 39.90 -2.05
C GLY A 129 -7.80 40.39 -0.91
N LEU A 130 -9.10 40.52 -1.17
CA LEU A 130 -10.11 40.92 -0.19
C LEU A 130 -10.56 39.74 0.67
N GLU A 131 -10.54 38.52 0.12
CA GLU A 131 -10.92 37.31 0.82
C GLU A 131 -9.76 36.80 1.69
N ASP A 132 -10.00 36.70 3.01
CA ASP A 132 -9.10 35.97 3.91
C ASP A 132 -9.38 34.47 3.81
N ARG A 133 -8.35 33.70 3.45
CA ARG A 133 -8.42 32.25 3.24
C ARG A 133 -7.53 31.57 4.28
N PRO A 134 -8.08 31.22 5.46
CA PRO A 134 -7.28 30.61 6.52
C PRO A 134 -6.75 29.25 6.08
N ARG A 135 -5.53 28.92 6.52
CA ARG A 135 -4.97 27.59 6.30
C ARG A 135 -5.85 26.52 6.97
N HIS A 136 -6.09 25.45 6.24
CA HIS A 136 -6.84 24.30 6.74
C HIS A 136 -5.88 23.28 7.35
N ALA A 137 -6.18 22.81 8.57
CA ALA A 137 -5.35 21.82 9.27
C ALA A 137 -5.10 20.54 8.43
N GLU A 138 -6.07 20.11 7.61
CA GLU A 138 -5.92 18.94 6.73
C GLU A 138 -4.89 19.14 5.60
N LEU A 139 -4.39 20.35 5.36
CA LEU A 139 -3.32 20.62 4.40
C LEU A 139 -1.96 20.82 5.09
N GLU A 140 -1.95 20.84 6.43
CA GLU A 140 -0.73 20.97 7.23
C GLU A 140 -0.03 19.61 7.38
N PRO A 141 1.28 19.52 7.09
CA PRO A 141 2.04 18.27 7.24
C PRO A 141 2.02 17.71 8.66
N GLN A 142 1.94 18.60 9.66
CA GLN A 142 1.88 18.25 11.07
C GLN A 142 0.67 17.37 11.40
N THR A 143 -0.46 17.55 10.71
CA THR A 143 -1.67 16.72 10.86
C THR A 143 -1.43 15.27 10.48
N TYR A 144 -0.45 15.00 9.61
CA TYR A 144 -0.07 13.66 9.18
C TYR A 144 1.11 13.09 9.97
N GLY A 145 1.62 13.82 10.96
CA GLY A 145 2.73 13.39 11.80
C GLY A 145 4.12 13.68 11.21
N PHE A 146 4.22 14.58 10.22
CA PHE A 146 5.49 15.08 9.73
C PHE A 146 5.88 16.34 10.50
N GLY A 147 6.96 16.26 11.28
CA GLY A 147 7.57 17.41 11.94
C GLY A 147 8.59 18.11 11.04
N GLU A 148 9.19 19.19 11.53
CA GLU A 148 10.27 19.91 10.82
C GLU A 148 11.48 19.01 10.52
N GLU A 149 11.78 18.07 11.42
CA GLU A 149 12.90 17.11 11.26
C GLU A 149 12.64 16.09 10.14
N ASP A 150 11.38 15.88 9.78
CA ASP A 150 10.98 14.89 8.76
C ASP A 150 10.93 15.47 7.34
N MET A 151 11.05 16.80 7.20
CA MET A 151 10.77 17.52 5.96
C MET A 151 11.66 17.09 4.80
N ASP A 152 12.90 16.72 5.10
CA ASP A 152 13.93 16.37 4.13
C ASP A 152 14.19 14.84 4.05
N ARG A 153 13.40 14.02 4.77
CA ARG A 153 13.48 12.56 4.70
C ARG A 153 12.89 12.05 3.39
N PRO A 154 13.55 11.14 2.65
CA PRO A 154 13.00 10.55 1.45
C PRO A 154 11.91 9.52 1.80
N ILE A 155 10.72 9.68 1.21
CA ILE A 155 9.57 8.81 1.40
C ILE A 155 9.21 8.16 0.06
N PHE A 156 8.93 6.86 0.07
CA PHE A 156 8.44 6.15 -1.10
C PHE A 156 6.97 6.51 -1.36
N ILE A 157 6.65 6.93 -2.57
CA ILE A 157 5.28 7.33 -2.95
C ILE A 157 4.78 6.64 -4.24
N ASP A 158 5.45 5.59 -4.70
CA ASP A 158 4.98 4.73 -5.81
C ASP A 158 4.63 5.50 -7.10
N HIS A 159 5.56 6.33 -7.58
CA HIS A 159 5.40 7.14 -8.80
C HIS A 159 4.25 8.16 -8.76
N VAL A 160 3.61 8.37 -7.61
CA VAL A 160 2.65 9.46 -7.41
C VAL A 160 3.38 10.80 -7.59
N LEU A 161 2.73 11.78 -8.21
CA LEU A 161 3.36 13.02 -8.68
C LEU A 161 4.51 12.80 -9.69
N GLY A 162 4.63 11.60 -10.28
CA GLY A 162 5.73 11.25 -11.17
C GLY A 162 7.06 10.98 -10.47
N LEU A 163 7.05 10.74 -9.15
CA LEU A 163 8.24 10.54 -8.33
C LEU A 163 8.17 9.18 -7.61
N GLU A 164 9.21 8.37 -7.69
CA GLU A 164 9.28 7.11 -6.93
C GLU A 164 9.50 7.37 -5.44
N MET A 165 10.46 8.24 -5.14
CA MET A 165 10.77 8.77 -3.82
C MET A 165 10.65 10.28 -3.85
N ALA A 166 10.13 10.88 -2.77
CA ALA A 166 10.07 12.33 -2.61
C ALA A 166 10.24 12.72 -1.14
N THR A 167 10.80 13.90 -0.90
CA THR A 167 10.78 14.50 0.44
C THR A 167 9.43 15.16 0.70
N VAL A 168 9.05 15.35 1.98
CA VAL A 168 7.81 16.06 2.34
C VAL A 168 7.84 17.49 1.77
N ARG A 169 9.00 18.13 1.75
CA ARG A 169 9.20 19.46 1.15
C ARG A 169 8.89 19.47 -0.35
N GLU A 170 9.41 18.50 -1.10
CA GLU A 170 9.13 18.38 -2.54
C GLU A 170 7.66 18.06 -2.80
N ILE A 171 7.04 17.20 -1.98
CA ILE A 171 5.61 16.89 -2.09
C ILE A 171 4.79 18.16 -1.94
N ILE A 172 5.01 18.94 -0.87
CA ILE A 172 4.31 20.20 -0.59
C ILE A 172 4.51 21.19 -1.73
N GLU A 173 5.74 21.37 -2.21
CA GLU A 173 6.05 22.28 -3.32
C GLU A 173 5.22 21.93 -4.56
N ILE A 174 5.16 20.65 -4.92
CA ILE A 174 4.41 20.19 -6.09
C ILE A 174 2.90 20.39 -5.89
N VAL A 175 2.34 19.97 -4.75
CA VAL A 175 0.89 20.05 -4.52
C VAL A 175 0.40 21.48 -4.29
N GLU A 176 1.16 22.34 -3.60
CA GLU A 176 0.82 23.76 -3.44
C GLU A 176 0.87 24.48 -4.78
N ARG A 177 1.91 24.24 -5.60
CA ARG A 177 2.00 24.81 -6.96
C ARG A 177 0.84 24.36 -7.84
N THR A 178 0.40 23.11 -7.70
CA THR A 178 -0.61 22.50 -8.57
C THR A 178 -2.03 22.87 -8.17
N TYR A 179 -2.33 22.88 -6.86
CA TYR A 179 -3.71 23.03 -6.35
C TYR A 179 -3.99 24.35 -5.63
N CYS A 180 -2.97 25.07 -5.16
CA CYS A 180 -3.11 26.23 -4.28
C CYS A 180 -2.55 27.54 -4.90
N HIS A 181 -2.13 27.53 -6.16
CA HIS A 181 -1.57 28.71 -6.82
C HIS A 181 -2.68 29.57 -7.46
N HIS A 182 -2.49 30.07 -8.69
CA HIS A 182 -3.46 30.93 -9.37
C HIS A 182 -4.59 30.17 -10.07
N VAL A 183 -4.62 28.84 -9.91
CA VAL A 183 -5.63 27.96 -10.48
C VAL A 183 -6.11 27.03 -9.36
N GLY A 184 -7.41 26.98 -9.14
CA GLY A 184 -8.06 26.01 -8.27
C GLY A 184 -8.62 24.88 -9.12
N VAL A 185 -8.14 23.65 -8.88
CA VAL A 185 -8.56 22.48 -9.66
C VAL A 185 -9.51 21.62 -8.83
N GLU A 186 -10.74 21.47 -9.31
CA GLU A 186 -11.76 20.63 -8.69
C GLU A 186 -12.14 19.49 -9.63
N PHE A 187 -11.70 18.28 -9.31
CA PHE A 187 -11.93 17.11 -10.19
C PHE A 187 -12.21 15.82 -9.42
N MET A 188 -11.97 15.79 -8.10
CA MET A 188 -12.12 14.58 -7.29
C MET A 188 -13.57 14.07 -7.19
N HIS A 189 -14.56 14.93 -7.51
CA HIS A 189 -15.99 14.61 -7.54
C HIS A 189 -16.44 13.89 -8.81
N ILE A 190 -15.59 13.81 -9.85
CA ILE A 190 -15.87 13.02 -11.06
C ILE A 190 -16.10 11.55 -10.64
N ASN A 191 -16.88 10.77 -11.38
CA ASN A 191 -17.08 9.35 -11.04
C ASN A 191 -16.11 8.44 -11.82
N GLU A 192 -15.84 8.76 -13.07
CA GLU A 192 -15.01 7.98 -13.97
C GLU A 192 -13.52 8.02 -13.55
N PRO A 193 -12.90 6.88 -13.19
CA PRO A 193 -11.50 6.86 -12.77
C PRO A 193 -10.53 7.26 -13.89
N GLU A 194 -10.82 6.91 -15.14
CA GLU A 194 -9.96 7.25 -16.28
C GLU A 194 -9.85 8.76 -16.47
N GLU A 195 -10.97 9.49 -16.35
CA GLU A 195 -10.99 10.95 -16.44
C GLU A 195 -10.20 11.60 -15.31
N LYS A 196 -10.33 11.11 -14.07
CA LYS A 196 -9.53 11.59 -12.94
C LYS A 196 -8.04 11.38 -13.17
N ALA A 197 -7.67 10.17 -13.60
CA ALA A 197 -6.27 9.81 -13.85
C ALA A 197 -5.70 10.68 -14.99
N TRP A 198 -6.48 10.94 -16.04
CA TRP A 198 -6.08 11.83 -17.12
C TRP A 198 -5.78 13.25 -16.61
N ILE A 199 -6.67 13.84 -15.80
CA ILE A 199 -6.45 15.16 -15.21
C ILE A 199 -5.20 15.17 -14.33
N GLN A 200 -5.06 14.18 -13.44
CA GLN A 200 -3.89 14.03 -12.55
C GLN A 200 -2.59 14.01 -13.36
N ASN A 201 -2.49 13.13 -14.36
CA ASN A 201 -1.30 13.00 -15.20
C ASN A 201 -0.98 14.26 -16.01
N ARG A 202 -2.00 15.10 -16.29
CA ARG A 202 -1.83 16.34 -17.04
C ARG A 202 -1.27 17.47 -16.19
N ILE A 203 -1.69 17.58 -14.94
CA ILE A 203 -1.37 18.72 -14.06
C ILE A 203 -0.30 18.40 -13.02
N GLU A 204 -0.18 17.15 -12.59
CA GLU A 204 0.78 16.73 -11.57
C GLU A 204 2.13 16.35 -12.18
N GLY A 205 3.21 16.73 -11.50
CA GLY A 205 4.59 16.38 -11.86
C GLY A 205 5.50 17.60 -11.99
N ARG A 206 6.81 17.42 -11.74
CA ARG A 206 7.78 18.52 -11.67
C ARG A 206 7.77 19.40 -12.93
N ASP A 207 7.67 18.79 -14.11
CA ASP A 207 7.79 19.48 -15.40
C ASP A 207 6.44 19.91 -16.01
N LYS A 208 5.35 19.87 -15.24
CA LYS A 208 4.01 20.26 -15.71
C LYS A 208 3.67 21.73 -15.50
N GLU A 209 4.62 22.53 -15.04
CA GLU A 209 4.43 23.97 -14.92
C GLU A 209 4.14 24.61 -16.29
N ILE A 210 3.14 25.49 -16.34
CA ILE A 210 2.77 26.18 -17.57
C ILE A 210 3.86 27.23 -17.89
N GLN A 211 4.74 26.90 -18.84
CA GLN A 211 5.75 27.82 -19.32
C GLN A 211 5.41 28.39 -20.70
N PHE A 212 5.32 29.71 -20.77
CA PHE A 212 5.13 30.42 -22.04
C PHE A 212 6.46 30.87 -22.63
N SER A 213 6.63 30.67 -23.93
CA SER A 213 7.76 31.26 -24.67
C SER A 213 7.73 32.79 -24.61
N ARG A 214 8.87 33.44 -24.84
CA ARG A 214 8.94 34.91 -24.89
C ARG A 214 7.96 35.51 -25.92
N LEU A 215 7.76 34.82 -27.05
CA LEU A 215 6.78 35.21 -28.05
C LEU A 215 5.33 35.02 -27.54
N GLY A 216 5.04 33.91 -26.87
CA GLY A 216 3.75 33.66 -26.23
C GLY A 216 3.39 34.73 -25.20
N LYS A 217 4.32 35.08 -24.31
CA LYS A 217 4.14 36.17 -23.33
C LYS A 217 3.86 37.51 -24.01
N ARG A 218 4.56 37.86 -25.09
CA ARG A 218 4.31 39.07 -25.88
C ARG A 218 2.95 39.05 -26.58
N ALA A 219 2.51 37.89 -27.06
CA ALA A 219 1.20 37.74 -27.70
C ALA A 219 0.06 37.94 -26.70
N ILE A 220 0.15 37.31 -25.53
CA ILE A 220 -0.81 37.49 -24.42
C ILE A 220 -0.88 38.98 -24.02
N LEU A 221 0.27 39.62 -23.78
CA LEU A 221 0.32 41.03 -23.42
C LEU A 221 -0.30 41.93 -24.50
N ARG A 222 -0.01 41.68 -25.77
CA ARG A 222 -0.61 42.45 -26.87
C ARG A 222 -2.13 42.35 -26.86
N LYS A 223 -2.69 41.17 -26.58
CA LYS A 223 -4.15 40.98 -26.50
C LYS A 223 -4.79 41.66 -25.31
N LEU A 224 -4.12 41.70 -24.16
CA LEU A 224 -4.56 42.49 -23.02
C LEU A 224 -4.62 43.99 -23.37
N ILE A 225 -3.56 44.51 -23.99
CA ILE A 225 -3.51 45.93 -24.42
C ILE A 225 -4.59 46.24 -25.45
N GLU A 226 -4.84 45.35 -26.41
CA GLU A 226 -5.93 45.51 -27.39
C GLU A 226 -7.29 45.57 -26.70
N ALA A 227 -7.56 44.68 -25.74
CA ALA A 227 -8.82 44.64 -25.00
C ALA A 227 -9.05 45.93 -24.18
N GLU A 228 -8.06 46.33 -23.40
CA GLU A 228 -8.12 47.53 -22.56
C GLU A 228 -8.30 48.81 -23.41
N ASN A 229 -7.55 48.94 -24.52
CA ASN A 229 -7.66 50.10 -25.39
C ASN A 229 -9.01 50.16 -26.11
N PHE A 230 -9.57 49.01 -26.49
CA PHE A 230 -10.90 48.96 -27.09
C PHE A 230 -11.96 49.46 -26.10
N GLU A 231 -11.89 49.03 -24.83
CA GLU A 231 -12.78 49.53 -23.79
C GLU A 231 -12.60 51.04 -23.54
N LYS A 232 -11.37 51.54 -23.45
CA LYS A 232 -11.12 52.99 -23.30
C LYS A 232 -11.67 53.79 -24.48
N PHE A 233 -11.52 53.26 -25.70
CA PHE A 233 -12.05 53.88 -26.92
C PHE A 233 -13.57 53.96 -26.89
N LEU A 234 -14.26 52.87 -26.56
CA LEU A 234 -15.72 52.86 -26.45
C LEU A 234 -16.21 53.84 -25.37
N GLY A 235 -15.56 53.86 -24.21
CA GLY A 235 -15.89 54.79 -23.13
C GLY A 235 -15.76 56.27 -23.54
N LYS A 236 -14.78 56.61 -24.39
CA LYS A 236 -14.59 57.97 -24.88
C LYS A 236 -15.52 58.34 -26.04
N LYS A 237 -15.79 57.42 -26.96
CA LYS A 237 -16.54 57.71 -28.20
C LYS A 237 -18.05 57.62 -28.02
N TYR A 238 -18.52 56.71 -27.18
CA TYR A 238 -19.94 56.43 -26.97
C TYR A 238 -20.32 56.69 -25.50
N THR A 239 -20.14 57.95 -25.08
CA THR A 239 -20.44 58.38 -23.71
C THR A 239 -21.94 58.25 -23.41
N GLY A 240 -22.29 57.65 -22.27
CA GLY A 240 -23.68 57.48 -21.84
C GLY A 240 -24.40 56.26 -22.43
N THR A 241 -23.78 55.53 -23.35
CA THR A 241 -24.32 54.27 -23.87
C THR A 241 -23.94 53.08 -22.98
N LYS A 242 -24.91 52.21 -22.66
CA LYS A 242 -24.65 50.97 -21.92
C LYS A 242 -23.87 49.99 -22.79
N ARG A 243 -22.68 49.59 -22.33
CA ARG A 243 -21.73 48.79 -23.13
C ARG A 243 -21.36 47.41 -22.57
N PHE A 244 -21.77 47.10 -21.33
CA PHE A 244 -21.38 45.85 -20.64
C PHE A 244 -19.87 45.55 -20.80
N GLY A 245 -19.03 46.53 -20.42
CA GLY A 245 -17.60 46.49 -20.67
C GLY A 245 -16.89 45.39 -19.89
N LEU A 246 -15.74 44.98 -20.39
CA LEU A 246 -14.89 43.93 -19.83
C LEU A 246 -13.84 44.45 -18.83
N ASP A 247 -14.14 45.56 -18.15
CA ASP A 247 -13.20 46.19 -17.20
C ASP A 247 -12.94 45.24 -16.01
N GLY A 248 -11.67 44.86 -15.82
CA GLY A 248 -11.25 43.86 -14.83
C GLY A 248 -11.37 42.40 -15.28
N ALA A 249 -11.89 42.12 -16.48
CA ALA A 249 -12.02 40.77 -17.03
C ALA A 249 -11.30 40.63 -18.40
N GLU A 250 -10.36 41.51 -18.71
CA GLU A 250 -9.65 41.59 -19.99
C GLU A 250 -8.86 40.32 -20.29
N ALA A 251 -8.46 39.58 -19.26
CA ALA A 251 -7.81 38.28 -19.34
C ALA A 251 -8.65 37.22 -20.10
N MET A 252 -9.97 37.41 -20.22
CA MET A 252 -10.82 36.55 -21.04
C MET A 252 -10.46 36.61 -22.53
N VAL A 253 -10.01 37.76 -23.03
CA VAL A 253 -9.67 37.93 -24.46
C VAL A 253 -8.50 37.05 -24.90
N PRO A 254 -7.33 37.05 -24.23
CA PRO A 254 -6.28 36.10 -24.55
C PRO A 254 -6.69 34.65 -24.24
N ALA A 255 -7.51 34.40 -23.21
CA ALA A 255 -7.95 33.04 -22.88
C ALA A 255 -8.79 32.37 -24.00
N LEU A 256 -9.70 33.12 -24.62
CA LEU A 256 -10.54 32.61 -25.72
C LEU A 256 -9.78 32.41 -27.04
N LYS A 257 -8.64 33.08 -27.21
CA LYS A 257 -7.78 32.97 -28.40
C LYS A 257 -6.62 31.99 -28.23
N GLY A 258 -6.56 31.31 -27.07
CA GLY A 258 -5.55 30.33 -26.73
C GLY A 258 -5.44 29.21 -27.75
#